data_AF-A0A2V5PMN5-F1
#
_entry.id   AF-A0A2V5PMN5-F1
#
_cell.length_a   1.000
_cell.length_b   1.000
_cell.length_c   1.000
_cell.angle_alpha   90.00
_cell.angle_beta   90.00
_cell.angle_gamma   90.00
#
_symmetry.space_group_name_H-M   'P 1'
#
loop_
_entity.id
_entity.type
_entity.pdbx_description
1 polymer ?
#
loop_
_entity_poly.entity_id
_entity_poly.type
_entity_poly.pdbx_seq_one_letter_code
_entity_poly.pdbx_strand_id
1 'polypeptide(L)'
;SQRRWRTTTRLGFQVNRDNGPGFYDYARYLATQQLRYVAPAWEFKLQGRIYYYNFDHQSVSLTDPTDPHRRQKAVAGVSVRGERKLGKQLKLFAEYEYEKSLSNRAVDEYQANKIAGGVGWEF
;
A
#
# COMPACT_ATOMS: atom_id res chain seq x y z
N SER A 1 9.62 -22.90 -22.29
CA SER A 1 9.14 -22.95 -20.89
C SER A 1 8.54 -21.59 -20.52
N GLN A 2 7.22 -21.48 -20.30
CA GLN A 2 6.62 -20.23 -19.85
C GLN A 2 6.80 -20.09 -18.33
N ARG A 3 7.44 -18.99 -17.90
CA ARG A 3 7.73 -18.73 -16.49
C ARG A 3 6.43 -18.42 -15.74
N ARG A 4 5.93 -19.38 -14.96
CA ARG A 4 4.66 -19.26 -14.20
C ARG A 4 4.75 -18.32 -13.00
N TRP A 5 5.94 -18.14 -12.44
CA TRP A 5 6.17 -17.30 -11.27
C TRP A 5 7.00 -16.07 -11.61
N ARG A 6 6.53 -14.90 -11.18
CA ARG A 6 7.28 -13.65 -11.26
C ARG A 6 7.24 -12.94 -9.93
N THR A 7 8.42 -12.55 -9.48
CA THR A 7 8.61 -11.75 -8.27
C THR A 7 9.04 -10.34 -8.68
N THR A 8 8.60 -9.32 -7.97
CA THR A 8 8.99 -7.93 -8.22
C THR A 8 9.10 -7.17 -6.91
N THR A 9 10.25 -6.57 -6.67
CA THR A 9 10.50 -5.67 -5.55
C THR A 9 10.57 -4.25 -6.09
N ARG A 10 9.90 -3.31 -5.42
CA ARG A 10 9.98 -1.88 -5.74
C ARG A 10 10.31 -1.12 -4.46
N LEU A 11 11.32 -0.26 -4.55
CA LEU A 11 11.64 0.72 -3.52
C LEU A 11 11.35 2.10 -4.08
N GLY A 12 10.87 3.00 -3.23
CA GLY A 12 10.51 4.36 -3.62
C GLY A 12 10.78 5.35 -2.50
N PHE A 13 11.02 6.59 -2.91
CA PHE A 13 11.17 7.73 -2.03
C PHE A 13 10.39 8.90 -2.62
N GLN A 14 9.66 9.61 -1.77
CA GLN A 14 8.91 10.80 -2.15
C GLN A 14 9.12 11.89 -1.10
N VAL A 15 9.33 13.12 -1.56
CA VAL A 15 9.26 14.32 -0.72
C VAL A 15 8.03 15.09 -1.14
N ASN A 16 7.22 15.47 -0.17
CA ASN A 16 6.12 16.40 -0.35
C ASN A 16 6.47 17.71 0.35
N ARG A 17 6.33 18.82 -0.38
CA ARG A 17 6.50 20.17 0.17
C ARG A 17 5.24 20.98 -0.15
N ASP A 18 4.64 21.59 0.86
CA ASP A 18 3.56 22.54 0.69
C ASP A 18 4.11 23.97 0.49
N ASN A 19 3.31 24.84 -0.13
CA ASN A 19 3.65 26.27 -0.29
C ASN A 19 3.27 27.10 0.95
N GLY A 20 2.97 26.43 2.06
CA GLY A 20 2.59 27.02 3.33
C GLY A 20 3.77 27.02 4.31
N PRO A 21 3.49 27.02 5.62
CA PRO A 21 4.53 26.99 6.65
C PRO A 21 5.25 25.63 6.78
N GLY A 22 5.04 24.67 5.87
CA GLY A 22 5.71 23.37 5.87
C GLY A 22 5.14 22.37 6.88
N PHE A 23 3.97 22.64 7.47
CA PHE A 23 3.37 21.76 8.47
C PHE A 23 2.93 20.40 7.88
N TYR A 24 2.65 20.33 6.58
CA TYR A 24 2.30 19.08 5.89
C TYR A 24 3.46 18.51 5.06
N ASP A 25 4.67 19.02 5.26
CA ASP A 25 5.87 18.49 4.60
C ASP A 25 6.20 17.11 5.17
N TYR A 26 6.49 16.17 4.26
CA TYR A 26 6.90 14.84 4.64
C TYR A 26 7.85 14.21 3.63
N ALA A 27 8.73 13.37 4.16
CA ALA A 27 9.45 12.38 3.38
C ALA A 27 8.76 11.01 3.56
N ARG A 28 8.55 10.30 2.46
CA ARG A 28 7.93 8.97 2.45
C ARG A 28 8.84 7.97 1.76
N TYR A 29 9.18 6.91 2.47
CA TYR A 29 9.80 5.71 1.92
C TYR A 29 8.73 4.67 1.63
N LEU A 30 8.90 3.94 0.53
CA LEU A 30 8.02 2.87 0.09
C LEU A 30 8.85 1.63 -0.20
N ALA A 31 8.40 0.49 0.32
CA ALA A 31 8.86 -0.82 -0.10
C ALA A 31 7.65 -1.69 -0.48
N THR A 32 7.67 -2.25 -1.69
CA THR A 32 6.62 -3.15 -2.18
C THR A 32 7.24 -4.45 -2.68
N GLN A 33 6.69 -5.57 -2.24
CA GLN A 33 7.03 -6.91 -2.70
C GLN A 33 5.81 -7.53 -3.36
N GLN A 34 5.95 -7.99 -4.60
CA GLN A 34 4.87 -8.61 -5.37
C GLN A 34 5.28 -10.00 -5.84
N LEU A 35 4.40 -10.97 -5.67
CA LEU A 35 4.46 -12.31 -6.24
C LEU A 35 3.29 -12.49 -7.20
N ARG A 36 3.58 -12.86 -8.44
CA ARG A 36 2.59 -13.15 -9.48
C ARG A 36 2.73 -14.60 -9.92
N TYR A 37 1.60 -15.30 -9.98
CA TYR A 37 1.48 -16.63 -10.54
C TYR A 37 0.54 -16.63 -11.74
N VAL A 38 0.94 -17.27 -12.83
CA VAL A 38 0.15 -17.40 -14.06
C VAL A 38 -0.02 -18.88 -14.44
N ALA A 39 -1.27 -19.27 -14.64
CA ALA A 39 -1.71 -20.57 -15.15
C ALA A 39 -2.70 -20.36 -16.32
N PRO A 40 -3.07 -21.41 -17.09
CA PRO A 40 -3.82 -21.24 -18.33
C PRO A 40 -5.11 -20.40 -18.22
N ALA A 41 -5.89 -20.61 -17.16
CA ALA A 41 -7.15 -19.89 -16.91
C ALA A 41 -7.09 -18.97 -15.68
N TRP A 42 -5.95 -18.89 -14.99
CA TRP A 42 -5.85 -18.21 -13.69
C TRP A 42 -4.63 -17.30 -13.62
N GLU A 43 -4.80 -16.17 -12.95
CA GLU A 43 -3.72 -15.32 -12.51
C GLU A 43 -3.92 -14.95 -11.06
N PHE A 44 -2.86 -15.06 -10.26
CA PHE A 44 -2.86 -14.66 -8.86
C PHE A 44 -1.78 -13.63 -8.62
N LYS A 45 -2.09 -12.62 -7.80
CA LYS A 45 -1.14 -11.61 -7.31
C LYS A 45 -1.25 -11.53 -5.80
N LEU A 46 -0.12 -11.65 -5.13
CA LEU A 46 0.07 -11.30 -3.74
C LEU A 46 1.01 -10.09 -3.69
N GLN A 47 0.63 -9.06 -2.95
CA GLN A 47 1.44 -7.86 -2.78
C GLN A 47 1.52 -7.47 -1.30
N GLY A 48 2.73 -7.34 -0.77
CA GLY A 48 2.99 -6.65 0.49
C GLY A 48 3.54 -5.25 0.21
N ARG A 49 3.11 -4.26 1.00
CA ARG A 49 3.58 -2.87 0.91
C ARG A 49 3.82 -2.30 2.31
N ILE A 50 4.87 -1.51 2.44
CA ILE A 50 5.17 -0.73 3.64
C ILE A 50 5.47 0.70 3.19
N TYR A 51 4.79 1.66 3.81
CA TYR A 51 5.10 3.08 3.72
C TYR A 51 5.64 3.54 5.06
N TYR A 52 6.71 4.33 5.04
CA TYR A 52 7.24 4.99 6.22
C TYR A 52 7.28 6.49 5.98
N TYR A 53 6.55 7.24 6.80
CA TYR A 53 6.45 8.68 6.75
C TYR A 53 7.28 9.30 7.87
N ASN A 54 8.10 10.28 7.49
CA ASN A 54 8.80 11.15 8.39
C ASN A 54 8.28 12.59 8.18
N PHE A 55 7.72 13.18 9.23
CA PHE A 55 7.21 14.55 9.21
C PHE A 55 8.23 15.44 9.91
N ASP A 56 8.89 16.34 9.18
CA ASP A 56 10.00 17.12 9.72
C ASP A 56 9.55 18.23 10.68
N HIS A 57 8.30 18.69 10.54
CA HIS A 57 7.75 19.83 11.28
C HIS A 57 6.56 19.50 12.20
N GLN A 58 6.06 18.26 12.20
CA GLN A 58 4.98 17.85 13.11
C GLN A 58 5.56 17.22 14.37
N SER A 59 5.34 17.87 15.53
CA SER A 59 5.60 17.29 16.84
C SER A 59 4.61 16.18 17.18
N VAL A 60 5.02 15.24 18.05
CA VAL A 60 4.17 14.16 18.56
C VAL A 60 3.13 14.68 19.56
N SER A 61 3.37 15.78 20.26
CA SER A 61 2.38 16.42 21.13
C SER A 61 1.54 17.49 20.41
N LEU A 62 0.21 17.44 20.57
CA LEU A 62 -0.72 18.51 20.12
C LEU A 62 -0.84 19.65 21.15
N THR A 63 -0.37 19.42 22.39
CA THR A 63 -0.54 20.32 23.54
C THR A 63 0.77 20.85 24.08
N ASP A 64 1.90 20.24 23.71
CA ASP A 64 3.24 20.66 24.10
C ASP A 64 4.06 21.00 22.83
N PRO A 65 4.21 22.29 22.49
CA PRO A 65 5.00 22.73 21.35
C PRO A 65 6.52 22.55 21.56
N THR A 66 6.97 22.12 22.75
CA THR A 66 8.39 21.84 23.04
C THR A 66 8.77 20.37 22.91
N ASP A 67 7.82 19.49 22.56
CA ASP A 67 8.07 18.07 22.37
C ASP A 67 9.07 17.84 21.21
N PRO A 68 10.28 17.31 21.50
CA PRO A 68 11.32 17.12 20.49
C PRO A 68 11.03 15.93 19.56
N HIS A 69 10.02 15.11 19.86
CA HIS A 69 9.70 13.94 19.06
C HIS A 69 8.92 14.32 17.80
N ARG A 70 9.50 13.97 16.64
CA ARG A 70 8.85 14.12 15.34
C ARG A 70 7.85 13.01 15.10
N ARG A 71 6.72 13.33 14.46
CA ARG A 71 5.70 12.35 14.10
C ARG A 71 6.27 11.36 13.08
N GLN A 72 6.10 10.08 13.37
CA GLN A 72 6.47 8.97 12.50
C GLN A 72 5.26 8.07 12.31
N LYS A 73 5.07 7.63 11.06
CA LYS A 73 3.95 6.77 10.70
C LYS A 73 4.41 5.69 9.76
N ALA A 74 4.19 4.44 10.14
CA ALA A 74 4.35 3.28 9.27
C ALA A 74 2.97 2.77 8.86
N VAL A 75 2.75 2.53 7.58
CA VAL A 75 1.54 1.88 7.08
C VAL A 75 1.95 0.62 6.36
N ALA A 76 1.51 -0.52 6.86
CA ALA A 76 1.75 -1.83 6.27
C ALA A 76 0.45 -2.35 5.65
N GLY A 77 0.54 -2.95 4.47
CA GLY A 77 -0.62 -3.55 3.83
C GLY A 77 -0.27 -4.80 3.04
N VAL A 78 -1.26 -5.68 2.93
CA VAL A 78 -1.21 -6.87 2.09
C VAL A 78 -2.44 -6.87 1.20
N SER A 79 -2.27 -7.17 -0.08
CA SER A 79 -3.39 -7.46 -0.98
C SER A 79 -3.19 -8.79 -1.70
N VAL A 80 -4.31 -9.48 -1.90
CA VAL A 80 -4.40 -10.71 -2.69
C VAL A 80 -5.46 -10.50 -3.75
N ARG A 81 -5.12 -10.80 -5.00
CA ARG A 81 -6.04 -10.75 -6.13
C ARG A 81 -5.95 -12.05 -6.93
N GLY A 82 -7.11 -12.65 -7.19
CA GLY A 82 -7.26 -13.78 -8.09
C GLY A 82 -8.11 -13.38 -9.30
N GLU A 83 -7.67 -13.74 -10.49
CA GLU A 83 -8.39 -13.51 -11.75
C GLU A 83 -8.57 -14.84 -12.48
N ARG A 84 -9.79 -15.09 -12.97
CA ARG A 84 -10.13 -16.27 -13.77
C ARG A 84 -10.61 -15.86 -15.14
N LYS A 85 -10.03 -16.42 -16.19
CA LYS A 85 -10.56 -16.32 -17.56
C LYS A 85 -11.73 -17.29 -17.71
N LEU A 86 -12.89 -16.77 -18.11
CA LEU A 86 -14.08 -17.59 -18.43
C LEU A 86 -14.21 -17.85 -19.94
N GLY A 87 -13.60 -17.01 -20.75
CA GLY A 87 -13.55 -17.13 -22.20
C GLY A 87 -12.48 -16.22 -22.78
N LYS A 88 -12.54 -15.97 -24.09
CA LYS A 88 -11.59 -15.08 -24.76
C LYS A 88 -11.74 -13.62 -24.32
N GLN A 89 -12.97 -13.20 -24.06
CA GLN A 89 -13.32 -11.79 -23.78
C GLN A 89 -13.71 -11.54 -22.32
N LEU A 90 -13.97 -12.60 -21.52
CA LEU A 90 -14.54 -12.47 -20.18
C LEU A 90 -13.58 -12.93 -19.09
N LYS A 91 -13.41 -12.09 -18.06
CA LYS A 91 -12.61 -12.38 -16.87
C LYS A 91 -13.41 -12.06 -15.61
N LEU A 92 -13.28 -12.90 -14.59
CA LEU A 92 -13.74 -12.60 -13.23
C LEU A 92 -12.54 -12.26 -12.36
N PHE A 93 -12.73 -11.39 -11.38
CA PHE A 93 -11.74 -11.17 -10.34
C PHE A 93 -12.36 -11.08 -8.96
N ALA A 94 -11.55 -11.44 -7.96
CA ALA A 94 -11.78 -11.17 -6.56
C ALA A 94 -10.50 -10.64 -5.92
N GLU A 95 -10.64 -9.71 -4.99
CA GLU A 95 -9.55 -9.02 -4.32
C GLU A 95 -9.87 -8.83 -2.84
N TYR A 96 -8.85 -9.03 -2.02
CA TYR A 96 -8.85 -8.71 -0.61
C TYR A 96 -7.67 -7.80 -0.30
N GLU A 97 -7.91 -6.75 0.46
CA GLU A 97 -6.89 -5.83 0.96
C GLU A 97 -6.99 -5.71 2.47
N TYR A 98 -5.86 -5.88 3.14
CA TYR A 98 -5.66 -5.58 4.55
C TYR A 98 -4.65 -4.44 4.68
N GLU A 99 -4.94 -3.45 5.51
CA GLU A 99 -4.04 -2.36 5.83
C GLU A 99 -4.04 -2.09 7.34
N LYS A 100 -2.85 -1.85 7.89
CA LYS A 100 -2.64 -1.46 9.27
C LYS A 100 -1.71 -0.26 9.34
N SER A 101 -2.13 0.77 10.06
CA SER A 101 -1.33 1.93 10.39
C SER A 101 -0.76 1.78 11.80
N LEU A 102 0.56 1.88 11.91
CA LEU A 102 1.32 1.95 13.16
C LEU A 102 1.89 3.38 13.24
N SER A 103 1.55 4.12 14.27
CA SER A 103 2.07 5.47 14.47
C SER A 103 2.50 5.66 15.91
N ASN A 104 3.47 6.56 16.14
CA ASN A 104 3.82 7.01 17.49
C ASN A 104 2.74 7.91 18.13
N ARG A 105 1.57 8.06 17.49
CA ARG A 105 0.34 8.64 18.05
C ARG A 105 -0.78 7.60 18.08
N ALA A 106 -1.35 7.35 19.26
CA ALA A 106 -2.44 6.38 19.46
C ALA A 106 -3.71 6.70 18.65
N VAL A 107 -3.96 7.98 18.32
CA VAL A 107 -5.10 8.43 17.51
C VAL A 107 -4.96 8.15 16.01
N ASP A 108 -3.76 7.79 15.53
CA ASP A 108 -3.46 7.54 14.12
C ASP A 108 -3.43 6.03 13.77
N GLU A 109 -3.70 5.16 14.74
CA GLU A 109 -3.79 3.73 14.55
C GLU A 109 -5.13 3.36 13.93
N TYR A 110 -5.09 2.59 12.85
CA TYR A 110 -6.27 2.00 12.27
C TYR A 110 -5.93 0.66 11.62
N GLN A 111 -6.98 -0.13 11.45
CA GLN A 111 -6.97 -1.33 10.63
C GLN A 111 -8.15 -1.27 9.66
N ALA A 112 -7.91 -1.62 8.40
CA ALA A 112 -8.92 -1.63 7.36
C ALA A 112 -8.88 -2.97 6.62
N ASN A 113 -10.07 -3.50 6.34
CA ASN A 113 -10.28 -4.67 5.51
C ASN A 113 -11.18 -4.28 4.36
N LYS A 114 -10.81 -4.64 3.14
CA LYS A 114 -11.61 -4.39 1.94
C LYS A 114 -11.70 -5.66 1.11
N ILE A 115 -12.90 -5.98 0.65
CA ILE A 115 -13.16 -7.05 -0.29
C ILE A 115 -13.81 -6.43 -1.52
N ALA A 116 -13.33 -6.81 -2.70
CA ALA A 116 -13.90 -6.38 -3.96
C ALA A 116 -13.92 -7.54 -4.96
N GLY A 117 -14.81 -7.46 -5.94
CA GLY A 117 -14.87 -8.41 -7.03
C GLY A 117 -15.58 -7.80 -8.21
N GLY A 118 -15.42 -8.42 -9.38
CA GLY A 118 -16.05 -7.90 -10.58
C GLY A 118 -15.79 -8.74 -11.82
N VAL A 119 -16.30 -8.23 -12.94
CA VAL A 119 -16.21 -8.84 -14.27
C VAL A 119 -15.52 -7.85 -15.20
N GLY A 120 -14.54 -8.33 -15.96
CA GLY A 120 -13.88 -7.59 -17.03
C GLY A 120 -14.27 -8.13 -18.39
N TRP A 121 -14.54 -7.23 -19.33
CA TRP A 121 -14.79 -7.53 -20.74
C TRP A 121 -13.68 -6.89 -21.59
N GLU A 122 -13.03 -7.67 -22.45
CA GLU A 122 -12.04 -7.20 -23.43
C GLU A 122 -12.67 -7.26 -24.83
N PHE A 123 -12.63 -6.14 -25.57
CA PHE A 123 -13.16 -5.99 -26.92
C PHE A 123 -12.13 -6.41 -27.97
#